data_AF-A0A8T4IJW9-F1
#
_entry.id   AF-A0A8T4IJW9-F1
#
_cell.length_a   1.000
_cell.length_b   1.000
_cell.length_c   1.000
_cell.angle_alpha   90.00
_cell.angle_beta   90.00
_cell.angle_gamma   90.00
#
_symmetry.space_group_name_H-M   'P 1'
#
loop_
_entity.id
_entity.type
_entity.pdbx_description
1 polymer ?
#
loop_
_entity_poly.entity_id
_entity_poly.type
_entity_poly.pdbx_seq_one_letter_code
_entity_poly.pdbx_strand_id
1 'polypeptide(L)'
;TLSGTGPVAAPGGNGATGHDAAGHDAADGWRLLETGGDLEETTFLGHALEAMGAVHEGSEGRTLELLLWGSGELFEESELAELCESWAAVLTGLAAHAARPDAGGHVPSDFPLVSLSQAEVEELERRVSE
;
A
#
# COMPACT_ATOMS: atom_id res chain seq x y z
N THR A 1 -1.41 15.98 8.26
CA THR A 1 -2.76 16.43 8.65
C THR A 1 -3.74 15.63 7.84
N LEU A 2 -4.41 14.67 8.49
CA LEU A 2 -5.44 13.83 7.85
C LEU A 2 -6.75 14.61 7.94
N SER A 3 -7.28 15.06 6.79
CA SER A 3 -8.64 15.61 6.73
C SER A 3 -9.58 14.47 6.37
N GLY A 4 -10.35 14.02 7.34
CA GLY A 4 -11.51 13.16 7.08
C GLY A 4 -12.58 13.98 6.37
N THR A 5 -12.86 13.62 5.12
CA THR A 5 -14.02 14.12 4.38
C THR A 5 -14.84 12.91 3.95
N GLY A 6 -15.95 12.68 4.67
CA GLY A 6 -17.04 11.86 4.15
C GLY A 6 -17.62 12.46 2.87
N PRO A 7 -18.35 11.68 2.07
CA PRO A 7 -18.82 12.13 0.76
C PRO A 7 -19.88 13.23 0.90
N VAL A 8 -19.59 14.41 0.36
CA VAL A 8 -20.58 15.42 0.00
C VAL A 8 -21.03 15.16 -1.44
N ALA A 9 -22.30 14.80 -1.62
CA ALA A 9 -22.92 14.66 -2.92
C ALA A 9 -23.26 16.04 -3.52
N ALA A 10 -22.90 16.25 -4.79
CA ALA A 10 -23.53 17.23 -5.69
C ALA A 10 -23.48 16.71 -7.14
N PRO A 11 -24.47 17.03 -7.99
CA PRO A 11 -24.77 16.26 -9.19
C PRO A 11 -24.08 16.80 -10.46
N GLY A 12 -23.63 15.87 -11.31
CA GLY A 12 -23.58 16.01 -12.76
C GLY A 12 -22.28 16.54 -13.37
N GLY A 13 -21.77 15.81 -14.37
CA GLY A 13 -20.86 16.39 -15.38
C GLY A 13 -19.75 15.44 -15.85
N ASN A 14 -20.02 14.71 -16.93
CA ASN A 14 -19.09 13.81 -17.60
C ASN A 14 -18.00 14.59 -18.37
N GLY A 15 -16.75 14.11 -18.39
CA GLY A 15 -15.77 14.50 -19.41
C GLY A 15 -14.30 14.51 -18.95
N ALA A 16 -13.54 13.52 -19.39
CA ALA A 16 -12.10 13.39 -19.18
C ALA A 16 -11.27 14.45 -19.95
N THR A 17 -10.18 14.92 -19.36
CA THR A 17 -8.77 14.76 -19.82
C THR A 17 -7.88 15.78 -19.10
N GLY A 18 -7.03 15.30 -18.20
CA GLY A 18 -5.95 16.11 -17.61
C GLY A 18 -4.63 15.70 -18.25
N HIS A 19 -4.06 16.57 -19.08
CA HIS A 19 -2.64 16.49 -19.43
C HIS A 19 -1.84 17.12 -18.29
N ASP A 20 -0.76 16.46 -17.86
CA ASP A 20 0.23 17.15 -17.04
C ASP A 20 1.01 18.17 -17.88
N ALA A 21 1.63 19.14 -17.22
CA ALA A 21 2.40 20.21 -17.88
C ALA A 21 3.69 19.70 -18.55
N ALA A 22 4.00 18.40 -18.44
CA ALA A 22 5.21 17.77 -18.95
C ALA A 22 4.97 16.91 -20.20
N GLY A 23 3.73 16.74 -20.65
CA GLY A 23 3.39 16.01 -21.88
C GLY A 23 3.80 14.54 -21.85
N HIS A 24 3.90 13.93 -20.66
CA HIS A 24 4.16 12.50 -20.56
C HIS A 24 2.86 11.73 -20.72
N ASP A 25 2.83 10.82 -21.69
CA ASP A 25 1.73 9.89 -21.88
C ASP A 25 1.69 8.96 -20.66
N ALA A 26 0.62 9.01 -19.87
CA ALA A 26 0.43 8.23 -18.65
C ALA A 26 0.15 6.73 -18.94
N ALA A 27 0.86 6.17 -19.92
CA ALA A 27 0.65 4.84 -20.47
C ALA A 27 1.41 3.73 -19.72
N ASP A 28 2.42 4.07 -18.91
CA ASP A 28 3.26 3.09 -18.17
C ASP A 28 2.89 2.94 -16.68
N GLY A 29 1.85 3.62 -16.22
CA GLY A 29 1.33 3.48 -14.85
C GLY A 29 0.25 2.41 -14.77
N TRP A 30 0.29 1.56 -13.73
CA TRP A 30 -0.85 0.71 -13.39
C TRP A 30 -2.10 1.58 -13.29
N ARG A 31 -3.01 1.43 -14.26
CA ARG A 31 -4.28 2.16 -14.25
C ARG A 31 -5.31 1.30 -13.54
N LEU A 32 -5.90 1.83 -12.47
CA LEU A 32 -7.16 1.30 -11.96
C LEU A 32 -8.20 1.47 -13.06
N LEU A 33 -8.38 0.43 -13.86
CA LEU A 33 -9.57 0.27 -14.68
C LEU A 33 -10.71 0.21 -13.66
N GLU A 34 -11.53 1.24 -13.65
CA GLU A 34 -12.84 1.36 -13.00
C GLU A 34 -13.17 0.15 -12.10
N THR A 35 -13.34 0.35 -10.78
CA THR A 35 -13.95 -0.67 -9.94
C THR A 35 -15.34 -0.92 -10.53
N GLY A 36 -15.48 -1.93 -11.39
CA GLY A 36 -16.65 -2.11 -12.23
C GLY A 36 -17.87 -2.27 -11.35
N GLY A 37 -18.64 -1.19 -11.18
CA GLY A 37 -19.79 -1.15 -10.30
C GLY A 37 -20.12 0.28 -9.93
N ASP A 38 -21.35 0.70 -10.23
CA ASP A 38 -21.98 1.82 -9.55
C ASP A 38 -22.03 1.45 -8.06
N LEU A 39 -21.16 2.05 -7.26
CA LEU A 39 -21.11 1.76 -5.83
C LEU A 39 -22.35 2.40 -5.20
N GLU A 40 -23.45 1.64 -5.15
CA GLU A 40 -24.56 1.95 -4.25
C GLU A 40 -24.00 2.15 -2.82
N GLU A 41 -24.68 3.00 -2.05
CA GLU A 41 -24.33 3.40 -0.67
C GLU A 41 -24.15 2.21 0.29
N THR A 42 -24.55 1.01 -0.15
CA THR A 42 -24.22 -0.30 0.43
C THR A 42 -23.08 -0.95 -0.35
N THR A 43 -21.92 -0.31 -0.44
CA THR A 43 -20.76 -0.91 -1.10
C THR A 43 -20.48 -2.27 -0.42
N PHE A 44 -20.53 -3.33 -1.22
CA PHE A 44 -20.21 -4.70 -0.77
C PHE A 44 -18.78 -4.70 -0.26
N LEU A 45 -18.59 -4.57 1.06
CA LEU A 45 -17.31 -4.89 1.64
C LEU A 45 -17.10 -6.39 1.39
N GLY A 46 -16.03 -6.76 0.67
CA GLY A 46 -15.68 -8.17 0.50
C GLY A 46 -15.33 -8.82 1.85
N HIS A 47 -14.90 -7.99 2.81
CA HIS A 47 -14.49 -8.38 4.15
C HIS A 47 -15.00 -7.39 5.19
N ALA A 48 -14.99 -7.77 6.47
CA ALA A 48 -15.42 -6.89 7.56
C ALA A 48 -14.60 -5.58 7.66
N LEU A 49 -13.34 -5.63 7.25
CA LEU A 49 -12.37 -4.54 7.24
C LEU A 49 -11.48 -4.73 6.01
N GLU A 50 -11.24 -3.67 5.25
CA GLU A 50 -10.16 -3.66 4.25
C GLU A 50 -9.44 -2.31 4.26
N ALA A 51 -8.25 -2.36 3.67
CA ALA A 51 -7.33 -1.25 3.55
C ALA A 51 -6.81 -1.14 2.12
N MET A 52 -6.61 0.08 1.66
CA MET A 52 -5.87 0.39 0.44
C MET A 52 -4.73 1.33 0.79
N GLY A 53 -3.58 1.11 0.14
CA GLY A 53 -2.43 2.00 0.21
C GLY A 53 -2.04 2.50 -1.17
N ALA A 54 -1.80 3.80 -1.29
CA ALA A 54 -1.26 4.42 -2.51
C ALA A 54 -0.04 5.28 -2.17
N VAL A 55 1.01 5.16 -2.97
CA VAL A 55 2.19 6.04 -2.85
C VAL A 55 2.09 7.10 -3.92
N HIS A 56 2.10 8.36 -3.49
CA HIS A 56 2.11 9.53 -4.35
C HIS A 56 3.51 10.13 -4.39
N GLU A 57 3.97 10.45 -5.59
CA GLU A 57 5.21 11.21 -5.80
C GLU A 57 4.88 12.71 -5.72
N GLY A 58 5.59 13.46 -4.87
CA GLY A 58 5.41 14.91 -4.72
C GLY A 58 6.75 15.66 -4.70
N SER A 59 6.70 16.99 -4.72
CA SER A 59 7.90 17.84 -4.71
C SER A 59 8.76 17.66 -3.45
N GLU A 60 8.13 17.29 -2.33
CA GLU A 60 8.79 17.00 -1.05
C GLU A 60 9.18 15.52 -0.89
N GLY A 61 8.97 14.70 -1.93
CA GLY A 61 9.22 13.26 -1.93
C GLY A 61 7.95 12.41 -1.96
N ARG A 62 8.10 11.13 -1.62
CA ARG A 62 7.02 10.13 -1.63
C ARG A 62 6.15 10.24 -0.39
N THR A 63 4.84 10.25 -0.58
CA THR A 63 3.86 10.20 0.51
C THR A 63 3.02 8.94 0.38
N LEU A 64 2.89 8.19 1.47
CA LEU A 64 1.95 7.07 1.56
C LEU A 64 0.60 7.59 2.06
N GLU A 65 -0.45 7.34 1.28
CA GLU A 65 -1.83 7.49 1.69
C GLU A 65 -2.41 6.12 2.04
N LEU A 66 -3.04 6.03 3.21
CA LEU A 66 -3.76 4.84 3.66
C LEU A 66 -5.25 5.18 3.74
N LEU A 67 -6.07 4.36 3.10
CA LEU A 67 -7.51 4.39 3.22
C LEU A 67 -7.95 3.13 3.92
N LEU A 68 -8.74 3.30 4.98
CA LEU A 68 -9.33 2.22 5.75
C LEU A 68 -10.84 2.40 5.75
N TRP A 69 -11.54 1.30 5.61
CA TRP A 69 -12.98 1.26 5.76
C TRP A 69 -13.33 0.00 6.54
N GLY A 70 -14.54 -0.07 7.10
CA GLY A 70 -15.01 -1.23 7.85
C GLY A 70 -16.51 -1.25 7.98
N SER A 71 -17.06 -2.39 8.36
CA SER A 71 -18.49 -2.51 8.66
C SER A 71 -18.85 -1.68 9.88
N GLY A 72 -19.77 -0.73 9.72
CA GLY A 72 -20.30 0.07 10.84
C GLY A 72 -21.12 -0.73 11.86
N GLU A 73 -21.45 -2.00 11.58
CA GLU A 73 -22.04 -2.90 12.59
C GLU A 73 -20.96 -3.54 13.50
N LEU A 74 -19.71 -3.60 13.04
CA LEU A 74 -18.62 -4.31 13.69
C LEU A 74 -17.56 -3.39 14.28
N PHE A 75 -17.44 -2.17 13.76
CA PHE A 75 -16.42 -1.21 14.14
C PHE A 75 -17.02 0.16 14.34
N GLU A 76 -16.67 0.79 15.45
CA GLU A 76 -16.89 2.21 15.68
C GLU A 76 -15.85 3.03 14.89
N GLU A 77 -16.23 4.25 14.50
CA GLU A 77 -15.32 5.17 13.77
C GLU A 77 -14.03 5.43 14.56
N SER A 78 -14.12 5.52 15.90
CA SER A 78 -12.96 5.69 16.77
C SER A 78 -12.00 4.50 16.73
N GLU A 79 -12.51 3.27 16.61
CA GLU A 79 -11.67 2.07 16.55
C GLU A 79 -10.89 2.01 15.23
N LEU A 80 -11.54 2.39 14.11
CA LEU A 80 -10.89 2.50 12.81
C LEU A 80 -9.84 3.63 12.81
N ALA A 81 -10.14 4.76 13.46
CA ALA A 81 -9.19 5.86 13.60
C ALA A 81 -7.95 5.46 14.41
N GLU A 82 -8.13 4.80 15.57
CA GLU A 82 -7.03 4.29 16.40
C GLU A 82 -6.17 3.27 15.65
N LEU A 83 -6.80 2.41 14.84
CA LEU A 83 -6.08 1.46 13.99
C LEU A 83 -5.26 2.18 12.91
N CYS A 84 -5.84 3.17 12.22
CA CYS A 84 -5.13 4.00 11.24
C CYS A 84 -3.90 4.68 11.86
N GLU A 85 -4.05 5.30 13.03
CA GLU A 85 -2.96 5.98 13.73
C GLU A 85 -1.86 5.00 14.15
N SER A 86 -2.24 3.86 14.73
CA SER A 86 -1.30 2.83 15.16
C SER A 86 -0.52 2.25 13.98
N TRP A 87 -1.20 2.00 12.87
CA TRP A 87 -0.57 1.47 11.67
C TRP A 87 0.38 2.48 11.02
N ALA A 88 -0.04 3.75 10.93
CA ALA A 88 0.82 4.83 10.46
C ALA A 88 2.08 4.97 11.33
N ALA A 89 1.96 4.83 12.65
CA ALA A 89 3.10 4.86 13.57
C ALA A 89 4.07 3.70 13.32
N VAL A 90 3.57 2.48 13.13
CA VAL A 90 4.40 1.30 12.80
C VAL A 90 5.13 1.49 11.48
N LEU A 91 4.42 1.91 10.42
CA LEU A 91 5.02 2.14 9.10
C LEU A 91 6.06 3.25 9.14
N THR A 92 5.81 4.31 9.90
CA THR A 92 6.80 5.37 10.15
C THR A 92 8.04 4.82 10.85
N GLY A 93 7.86 3.95 11.85
CA GLY A 93 8.95 3.26 12.53
C GLY A 93 9.77 2.36 11.59
N LEU A 94 9.10 1.62 10.70
CA LEU A 94 9.75 0.77 9.69
C LEU A 94 10.53 1.62 8.67
N ALA A 95 9.97 2.73 8.19
CA ALA A 95 10.65 3.64 7.28
C ALA A 95 11.90 4.26 7.92
N ALA A 96 11.79 4.69 9.18
CA ALA A 96 12.93 5.21 9.95
C ALA A 96 14.00 4.13 10.18
N HIS A 97 13.60 2.89 10.46
CA HIS A 97 14.54 1.77 10.57
C HIS A 97 15.26 1.52 9.25
N ALA A 98 14.53 1.37 8.15
CA ALA A 98 15.08 1.10 6.83
C ALA A 98 16.03 2.20 6.30
N ALA A 99 15.89 3.44 6.77
CA ALA A 99 16.78 4.53 6.43
C ALA A 99 18.15 4.46 7.14
N ARG A 100 18.35 3.54 8.10
CA ARG A 100 19.63 3.41 8.80
C ARG A 100 20.68 2.72 7.91
N PRO A 101 21.97 3.11 7.98
CA PRO A 101 23.02 2.50 7.16
C PRO A 101 23.25 1.01 7.41
N ASP A 102 22.89 0.54 8.60
CA ASP A 102 23.02 -0.85 9.04
C ASP A 102 21.70 -1.63 8.95
N ALA A 103 20.63 -1.00 8.45
CA ALA A 103 19.36 -1.68 8.25
C ALA A 103 19.34 -2.43 6.91
N GLY A 104 18.73 -3.61 6.95
CA GLY A 104 18.64 -4.50 5.81
C GLY A 104 19.78 -5.51 5.71
N GLY A 105 19.67 -6.36 4.70
CA GLY A 105 20.54 -7.47 4.38
C GLY A 105 19.94 -8.20 3.19
N HIS A 106 20.71 -9.02 2.51
CA HIS A 106 20.16 -9.79 1.41
C HIS A 106 19.26 -10.90 1.93
N VAL A 107 18.05 -10.97 1.40
CA VAL A 107 17.20 -12.15 1.56
C VAL A 107 17.53 -13.16 0.45
N PRO A 108 17.29 -14.46 0.64
CA PRO A 108 17.58 -15.47 -0.39
C PRO A 108 16.94 -15.16 -1.75
N SER A 109 15.78 -14.48 -1.77
CA SER A 109 15.08 -14.07 -2.98
C SER A 109 15.75 -12.95 -3.78
N ASP A 110 16.74 -12.25 -3.21
CA ASP A 110 17.51 -11.23 -3.94
C ASP A 110 18.51 -11.86 -4.92
N PHE A 111 18.78 -13.15 -4.77
CA PHE A 111 19.67 -13.91 -5.65
C PHE A 111 18.86 -14.74 -6.64
N PRO A 112 19.34 -14.92 -7.88
CA PRO A 112 18.71 -15.84 -8.82
C PRO A 112 18.51 -17.21 -8.19
N LEU A 113 17.40 -17.87 -8.54
CA LEU A 113 17.17 -19.26 -8.14
C LEU A 113 18.34 -20.11 -8.62
N VAL A 114 19.12 -20.60 -7.65
CA VAL A 114 20.22 -21.53 -7.89
C VAL A 114 19.71 -22.95 -7.69
N SER A 115 19.96 -23.81 -8.68
CA SER A 115 19.70 -25.24 -8.54
C SER A 115 20.76 -25.83 -7.62
N LEU A 116 20.38 -26.19 -6.40
CA LEU A 116 21.23 -26.91 -5.45
C LEU A 116 20.78 -28.37 -5.36
N SER A 117 21.74 -29.28 -5.39
CA SER A 117 21.53 -30.66 -4.98
C SER A 117 21.46 -30.77 -3.46
N GLN A 118 20.87 -31.87 -2.96
CA GLN A 118 20.79 -32.14 -1.53
C GLN A 118 22.18 -32.13 -0.84
N ALA A 119 23.20 -32.65 -1.51
CA ALA A 119 24.58 -32.66 -0.99
C ALA A 119 25.17 -31.24 -0.86
N GLU A 120 24.80 -30.32 -1.76
CA GLU A 120 25.23 -28.92 -1.69
C GLU A 120 24.47 -28.14 -0.59
N VAL A 121 23.21 -28.50 -0.32
CA VAL A 121 22.44 -27.96 0.82
C VAL A 121 23.08 -28.39 2.14
N GLU A 122 23.37 -29.69 2.29
CA GLU A 122 24.00 -30.23 3.51
C GLU A 122 25.37 -29.61 3.78
N GLU A 123 26.17 -29.36 2.75
CA GLU A 123 27.45 -28.65 2.88
C GLU A 123 27.26 -27.18 3.28
N LEU A 124 26.22 -26.50 2.80
CA LEU A 124 25.91 -25.12 3.18
C LEU A 124 25.47 -25.04 4.66
N GLU A 125 24.63 -25.97 5.11
CA GLU A 125 24.18 -26.06 6.50
C GLU A 125 25.35 -26.27 7.48
N ARG A 126 26.28 -27.17 7.12
CA ARG A 126 27.50 -27.42 7.90
C ARG A 126 28.34 -26.16 8.06
N ARG A 127 28.46 -25.35 7.01
CA ARG A 127 29.26 -24.10 7.00
C ARG A 127 28.62 -22.94 7.76
N VAL A 128 27.31 -22.94 7.95
CA VAL A 128 26.58 -21.87 8.68
C VAL A 128 26.36 -22.21 10.15
N SER A 129 26.44 -23.49 10.53
CA SER A 129 26.37 -23.95 11.94
C SER A 129 27.70 -23.84 12.72
N GLU A 130 28.80 -23.44 12.08
CA GLU A 130 30.11 -23.15 12.71
C GLU A 130 30.26 -21.65 13.03
#